data_AF-A0A453GMY8-F1
#
_entry.id   AF-A0A453GMY8-F1
#
_cell.length_a   1.000
_cell.length_b   1.000
_cell.length_c   1.000
_cell.angle_alpha   90.00
_cell.angle_beta   90.00
_cell.angle_gamma   90.00
#
_symmetry.space_group_name_H-M   'P 1'
#
loop_
_entity.id
_entity.type
_entity.pdbx_description
1 polymer ?
#
loop_
_entity_poly.entity_id
_entity_poly.type
_entity_poly.pdbx_seq_one_letter_code
_entity_poly.pdbx_strand_id
1 'polypeptide(L)'
;MGAPRAGDLVTTQVSLGGFDAAVRARDLADFLEVEAGPVWRCRVKTSTTPQDADPDFLLPAAAAAAALDPGQAQQRLVPVPPHAFVHFARPEAAR
;
A
#
# COMPACT_ATOMS: atom_id res chain seq x y z
N MET A 1 -14.88 21.80 -9.42
CA MET A 1 -13.82 20.94 -9.98
C MET A 1 -14.19 20.66 -11.43
N GLY A 2 -13.40 21.14 -12.39
CA GLY A 2 -13.73 21.01 -13.81
C GLY A 2 -13.53 19.57 -14.29
N ALA A 3 -14.35 19.14 -15.26
CA ALA A 3 -14.17 17.82 -15.88
C ALA A 3 -12.81 17.74 -16.60
N PRO A 4 -12.10 16.60 -16.51
CA PRO A 4 -10.84 16.40 -17.21
C PRO A 4 -11.04 16.56 -18.71
N ARG A 5 -10.08 17.21 -19.39
CA ARG A 5 -10.13 17.45 -20.84
C ARG A 5 -9.60 16.23 -21.59
N ALA A 6 -9.96 16.12 -22.88
CA ALA A 6 -9.36 15.13 -23.77
C ALA A 6 -7.83 15.37 -23.82
N GLY A 7 -7.06 14.42 -23.26
CA GLY A 7 -5.61 14.50 -23.10
C GLY A 7 -5.11 14.59 -21.65
N ASP A 8 -5.97 14.87 -20.68
CA ASP A 8 -5.62 14.79 -19.26
C ASP A 8 -5.56 13.32 -18.83
N LEU A 9 -4.39 12.87 -18.37
CA LEU A 9 -4.20 11.53 -17.85
C LEU A 9 -4.89 11.41 -16.48
N VAL A 10 -6.17 11.03 -16.48
CA VAL A 10 -6.90 10.69 -15.24
C VAL A 10 -6.44 9.31 -14.80
N THR A 11 -5.49 9.25 -13.86
CA THR A 11 -5.04 7.98 -13.28
C THR A 11 -5.81 7.71 -12.00
N THR A 12 -6.44 6.54 -11.90
CA THR A 12 -6.97 6.04 -10.63
C THR A 12 -5.92 5.17 -9.96
N GLN A 13 -5.61 5.48 -8.70
CA GLN A 13 -4.74 4.65 -7.87
C GLN A 13 -5.61 3.79 -6.94
N VAL A 14 -5.37 2.49 -6.94
CA VAL A 14 -5.98 1.55 -5.99
C VAL A 14 -4.93 0.91 -5.10
N SER A 15 -5.36 0.54 -3.89
CA SER A 15 -4.57 -0.27 -2.96
C SER A 15 -5.17 -1.67 -2.89
N LEU A 16 -4.35 -2.67 -3.21
CA LEU A 16 -4.72 -4.08 -3.16
C LEU A 16 -3.92 -4.73 -2.03
N GLY A 17 -4.52 -5.57 -1.21
CA GLY A 17 -3.84 -6.23 -0.11
C GLY A 17 -4.36 -7.64 0.13
N GLY A 18 -3.68 -8.39 0.99
CA GLY A 18 -4.10 -9.74 1.40
C GLY A 18 -3.66 -10.85 0.45
N PHE A 19 -2.62 -10.61 -0.35
CA PHE A 19 -2.03 -11.63 -1.22
C PHE A 19 -0.70 -12.16 -0.63
N ASP A 20 -0.25 -13.29 -1.17
CA ASP A 20 0.95 -13.98 -0.70
C ASP A 20 2.24 -13.17 -0.93
N ALA A 21 3.25 -13.35 -0.06
CA ALA A 21 4.52 -12.63 -0.13
C ALA A 21 5.37 -12.97 -1.38
N ALA A 22 5.08 -14.09 -2.06
CA ALA A 22 5.74 -14.48 -3.30
C ALA A 22 5.22 -13.72 -4.53
N VAL A 23 4.12 -12.97 -4.43
CA VAL A 23 3.55 -12.21 -5.56
C VAL A 23 4.52 -11.12 -5.99
N ARG A 24 4.99 -11.21 -7.24
CA ARG A 24 5.84 -10.18 -7.84
C ARG A 24 4.98 -9.11 -8.50
N ALA A 25 5.49 -7.88 -8.54
CA ALA A 25 4.79 -6.77 -9.16
C ALA A 25 4.44 -7.01 -10.63
N ARG A 26 5.30 -7.76 -11.35
CA ARG A 26 5.06 -8.12 -12.75
C ARG A 26 3.87 -9.06 -12.89
N ASP A 27 3.85 -10.16 -12.14
CA ASP A 27 2.77 -11.16 -12.22
C ASP A 27 1.41 -10.53 -11.86
N LEU A 28 1.40 -9.66 -10.83
CA LEU A 28 0.20 -8.92 -10.45
C LEU A 28 -0.24 -7.93 -11.55
N ALA A 29 0.70 -7.25 -12.21
CA ALA A 29 0.37 -6.33 -13.30
C ALA A 29 -0.21 -7.10 -14.50
N ASP A 30 0.44 -8.19 -14.92
CA ASP A 30 -0.02 -9.01 -16.05
C ASP A 30 -1.43 -9.57 -15.79
N PHE A 31 -1.71 -10.02 -14.57
CA PHE A 31 -3.05 -10.46 -14.15
C PHE A 31 -4.08 -9.33 -14.25
N LEU A 32 -3.77 -8.15 -13.70
CA LEU A 32 -4.70 -7.01 -13.72
C LEU A 32 -4.93 -6.45 -15.13
N GLU A 33 -3.94 -6.53 -16.02
CA GLU A 33 -4.10 -6.14 -17.42
C GLU A 33 -5.12 -7.02 -18.15
N VAL A 34 -5.18 -8.31 -17.81
CA VAL A 34 -6.15 -9.25 -18.36
C VAL A 34 -7.54 -9.05 -17.74
N GLU A 35 -7.61 -8.92 -16.41
CA GLU A 35 -8.88 -8.96 -15.68
C GLU A 35 -9.60 -7.61 -15.58
N ALA A 36 -8.84 -6.51 -15.46
CA ALA A 36 -9.39 -5.19 -15.16
C ALA A 36 -9.10 -4.17 -16.27
N GLY A 37 -7.88 -4.17 -16.79
CA GLY A 37 -7.46 -3.32 -17.89
C GLY A 37 -6.04 -2.77 -17.75
N PRO A 38 -5.59 -1.94 -18.71
CA PRO A 38 -4.19 -1.58 -18.84
C PRO A 38 -3.59 -0.93 -17.59
N VAL A 39 -2.48 -1.49 -17.11
CA VAL A 39 -1.77 -1.03 -15.91
C VAL A 39 -0.65 -0.09 -16.32
N TRP A 40 -0.66 1.13 -15.76
CA TRP A 40 0.42 2.09 -15.97
C TRP A 40 1.59 1.84 -15.02
N ARG A 41 1.27 1.48 -13.77
CA ARG A 41 2.28 1.25 -12.73
C ARG A 41 1.74 0.30 -11.68
N CYS A 42 2.51 -0.73 -11.35
CA CYS A 42 2.24 -1.63 -10.23
C CYS A 42 3.44 -1.63 -9.28
N ARG A 43 3.20 -1.35 -7.99
CA ARG A 43 4.24 -1.43 -6.95
C ARG A 43 3.76 -2.32 -5.82
N VAL A 44 4.30 -3.52 -5.75
CA VAL A 44 4.16 -4.41 -4.59
C VAL A 44 5.08 -3.92 -3.48
N LYS A 45 4.55 -3.86 -2.26
CA LYS A 45 5.25 -3.52 -1.04
C LYS A 45 5.19 -4.71 -0.10
N THR A 46 6.38 -5.11 0.33
CA THR A 46 6.61 -5.95 1.50
C THR A 46 7.36 -5.09 2.51
N SER A 47 6.75 -4.86 3.67
CA SER A 47 7.36 -4.09 4.74
C SER A 47 7.13 -4.78 6.07
N THR A 48 8.04 -4.52 7.00
CA THR A 48 7.83 -4.78 8.41
C THR A 48 7.59 -3.45 9.10
N THR A 49 6.67 -3.44 10.05
CA THR A 49 6.35 -2.25 10.86
C THR A 49 6.58 -2.61 12.32
N PRO A 50 7.27 -1.78 13.12
CA PRO A 50 7.30 -1.96 14.57
C PRO A 50 5.88 -1.99 15.13
N GLN A 51 5.59 -2.86 16.09
CA GLN A 51 4.24 -3.02 16.69
C GLN A 51 3.62 -1.71 17.23
N ASP A 52 4.44 -0.70 17.49
CA ASP A 52 4.07 0.56 18.14
C ASP A 52 4.48 1.77 17.28
N ALA A 53 4.73 1.53 15.99
CA ALA A 53 4.94 2.60 15.03
C ALA A 53 3.67 3.42 14.80
N ASP A 54 2.50 2.80 14.97
CA ASP A 54 1.23 3.53 14.98
C ASP A 54 1.01 4.15 16.36
N PRO A 55 0.79 5.47 16.44
CA PRO A 55 0.51 6.12 17.71
C PRO A 55 -0.83 5.64 18.26
N ASP A 56 -0.81 5.02 19.43
CA ASP A 56 -2.04 4.80 20.21
C ASP A 56 -2.40 6.10 20.94
N PHE A 57 -3.34 6.83 20.37
CA PHE A 57 -3.84 8.10 20.91
C PHE A 57 -4.65 7.94 22.20
N LEU A 58 -4.96 6.72 22.62
CA LEU A 58 -5.64 6.42 23.88
C LEU A 58 -4.65 6.20 25.04
N LEU A 59 -3.35 6.05 24.75
CA LEU A 59 -2.32 5.91 25.77
C LEU A 59 -1.96 7.27 26.41
N PRO A 60 -1.81 7.35 27.74
CA PRO A 60 -1.21 8.51 28.40
C PRO A 60 0.20 8.80 27.87
N ALA A 61 0.56 10.08 27.69
CA ALA A 61 1.83 10.51 27.09
C ALA A 61 3.09 9.92 27.75
N ALA A 62 3.06 9.69 29.07
CA ALA A 62 4.16 9.06 29.81
C ALA A 62 4.37 7.58 29.45
N ALA A 63 3.29 6.85 29.13
CA ALA A 63 3.36 5.46 28.70
C ALA A 63 3.79 5.35 27.22
N ALA A 64 3.35 6.29 26.38
CA ALA A 64 3.77 6.37 24.97
C ALA A 64 5.28 6.59 24.82
N ALA A 65 5.90 7.42 25.68
CA ALA A 65 7.34 7.67 25.65
C ALA A 65 8.18 6.42 25.99
N ALA A 66 7.71 5.56 26.90
CA ALA A 66 8.40 4.32 27.26
C ALA A 66 8.30 3.24 26.15
N ALA A 67 7.26 3.28 25.33
CA ALA A 67 7.08 2.35 24.21
C ALA A 67 8.07 2.58 23.05
N LEU A 68 8.70 3.75 22.98
CA LEU A 68 9.58 4.18 21.88
C LEU A 68 11.07 3.90 22.12
N ASP A 69 11.44 3.04 23.10
CA ASP A 69 12.84 2.70 23.35
C ASP A 69 13.49 2.04 22.10
N PRO A 70 14.46 2.70 21.45
CA PRO A 70 15.05 2.22 20.19
C PRO A 70 15.82 0.90 20.35
N GLY A 71 16.25 0.53 21.57
CA GLY A 71 16.96 -0.73 21.82
C GLY A 71 16.09 -1.99 21.65
N GLN A 72 14.76 -1.85 21.73
CA GLN A 72 13.79 -2.95 21.62
C GLN A 72 13.05 -2.97 20.27
N ALA A 73 13.24 -1.95 19.43
CA ALA A 73 12.45 -1.73 18.21
C ALA A 73 12.56 -2.89 17.20
N GLN A 74 13.74 -3.50 17.08
CA GLN A 74 13.99 -4.57 16.10
C GLN A 74 13.33 -5.91 16.50
N GLN A 75 13.12 -6.13 17.80
CA GLN A 75 12.47 -7.34 18.33
C GLN A 75 10.93 -7.27 18.23
N ARG A 76 10.38 -6.11 17.86
CA ARG A 76 8.94 -5.81 17.78
C ARG A 76 8.47 -5.60 16.35
N LEU A 77 9.29 -5.92 15.35
CA LEU A 77 8.90 -5.82 13.94
C LEU A 77 7.87 -6.90 13.59
N VAL A 78 6.71 -6.49 13.13
CA VAL A 78 5.66 -7.37 12.60
C VAL A 78 5.59 -7.21 11.09
N PRO A 79 5.51 -8.31 10.33
CA PRO A 79 5.31 -8.24 8.89
C PRO A 79 3.94 -7.63 8.58
N VAL A 80 3.94 -6.63 7.69
CA VAL A 80 2.71 -6.09 7.11
C VAL A 80 2.26 -7.04 6.01
N PRO A 81 0.96 -7.42 5.96
CA PRO A 81 0.43 -8.18 4.84
C PRO A 81 0.83 -7.55 3.51
N PRO A 82 1.36 -8.33 2.55
CA PRO A 82 1.74 -7.83 1.25
C PRO A 82 0.60 -7.05 0.60
N HIS A 83 0.93 -5.89 0.06
CA HIS A 83 -0.02 -4.99 -0.59
C HIS A 83 0.62 -4.30 -1.78
N ALA A 84 -0.19 -3.84 -2.72
CA ALA A 84 0.24 -3.18 -3.92
C ALA A 84 -0.48 -1.85 -4.10
N PHE A 85 0.23 -0.89 -4.69
CA PHE A 85 -0.35 0.32 -5.26
C PHE A 85 -0.34 0.18 -6.78
N VAL A 86 -1.53 0.26 -7.37
CA VAL A 86 -1.71 0.09 -8.81
C VAL A 86 -2.32 1.36 -9.38
N HIS A 87 -1.69 1.89 -10.41
CA HIS A 87 -2.25 2.95 -11.25
C HIS A 87 -2.71 2.33 -12.56
N PHE A 88 -4.00 2.47 -12.85
CA PHE A 88 -4.53 2.10 -14.16
C PHE A 88 -4.34 3.24 -15.15
N ALA A 89 -4.10 2.90 -16.41
CA ALA A 89 -4.02 3.86 -17.50
C ALA A 89 -5.41 4.42 -17.87
N ARG A 90 -6.47 3.74 -17.44
CA ARG A 90 -7.87 4.12 -17.64
C ARG A 90 -8.61 4.04 -16.32
N PRO A 91 -9.34 5.09 -15.90
CA PRO A 91 -10.02 5.09 -14.61
C PRO A 91 -11.13 4.02 -14.54
N GLU A 92 -11.66 3.57 -15.68
CA GLU A 92 -12.68 2.52 -15.75
C GLU A 92 -12.19 1.15 -15.27
N ALA A 93 -10.89 0.89 -15.32
CA ALA A 93 -10.30 -0.36 -14.86
C ALA A 93 -10.25 -0.48 -13.32
N ALA A 94 -10.52 0.61 -12.59
CA ALA A 94 -10.57 0.64 -11.13
C ALA A 94 -12.02 0.57 -10.58
N ARG A 95 -12.97 0.10 -11.39
CA ARG A 95 -14.39 0.02 -11.04
C ARG A 95 -14.78 -1.26 -10.34
#